data_AF-A0A966KEK0-F1
#
_entry.id   AF-A0A966KEK0-F1
#
_cell.length_a   1.000
_cell.length_b   1.000
_cell.length_c   1.000
_cell.angle_alpha   90.00
_cell.angle_beta   90.00
_cell.angle_gamma   90.00
#
_symmetry.space_group_name_H-M   'P 1'
#
loop_
_entity.id
_entity.type
_entity.pdbx_description
1 polymer ?
#
loop_
_entity_poly.entity_id
_entity_poly.type
_entity_poly.pdbx_seq_one_letter_code
_entity_poly.pdbx_strand_id
1 'polypeptide(L)'
;MKLAEKGWVSTDTSKKLAEHYRFLRKVEHLLQMVNDAQTHTLPQTDDGFLRLANFLMLDRTVFKEKIINALKSVHDLTESFFNPEEGSIPKTVFSEGKTYRHDLISRWPSYPALRTARAEALFLKIQPIILEKLSNAVDADRALISFDKFLSLLPAGVQLFSLFNTNRQLIDLFIDIISSSDALSEYLSGNVQVLDAVIGGSFWGQWPGEKSLGQDLANTIAREQDYESQLNASRRWGREWHFRIGVHLLRGVITPEMATGQYGELALATLKELWCLVNKQFAKKYGPSPGRGAVLIGLGSLGRKRLHSKSDLDLILIYDAAGVEVSSGEKSLDSRTYYARLTKSMVAAIGAPMTEISLFQVDMRLRPSGNQGPVATSWEAFKHYQISEAWVWEHLALVNAKIIAGPIGLQNDVSEFCESLKTLRPDEKVMSGLSIMRKRLYASQSMNENWSLKLGQGKLQDIELVSQMGSILSNEKVSGVHSGLNALFKLKIICAEDLKYLINTYDMLTDVQILSKLLSNENILDSELGANGEKLLLQHTDTQSLPLFFEKIREMTTKSAEIISNILPNPKEVYDER
;
A
#
# COMPACT_ATOMS: atom_id res chain seq x y z
N MET A 1 -20.50 24.66 52.08
CA MET A 1 -21.78 24.25 52.68
C MET A 1 -22.82 23.98 51.59
N LYS A 2 -23.35 24.98 50.85
CA LYS A 2 -24.34 24.76 49.77
C LYS A 2 -23.93 23.77 48.66
N LEU A 3 -22.64 23.68 48.32
CA LEU A 3 -22.14 22.71 47.32
C LEU A 3 -22.21 21.26 47.81
N ALA A 4 -21.97 21.01 49.10
CA ALA A 4 -22.10 19.70 49.72
C ALA A 4 -23.58 19.33 49.92
N GLU A 5 -24.43 20.29 50.31
CA GLU A 5 -25.90 20.09 50.41
C GLU A 5 -26.53 19.68 49.06
N LYS A 6 -25.94 20.15 47.95
CA LYS A 6 -26.37 19.81 46.59
C LYS A 6 -25.64 18.59 45.98
N GLY A 7 -24.80 17.90 46.76
CA GLY A 7 -24.11 16.68 46.33
C GLY A 7 -22.95 16.87 45.33
N TRP A 8 -22.46 18.09 45.11
CA TRP A 8 -21.38 18.34 44.14
C TRP A 8 -19.98 17.96 44.66
N VAL A 9 -19.80 18.01 45.97
CA VAL A 9 -18.55 17.62 46.67
C VAL A 9 -18.91 16.95 47.99
N SER A 10 -18.02 16.10 48.51
CA SER A 10 -18.23 15.49 49.83
C SER A 10 -18.25 16.56 50.94
N THR A 11 -18.93 16.28 52.05
CA THR A 11 -18.95 17.15 53.22
C THR A 11 -17.55 17.39 53.79
N ASP A 12 -16.68 16.39 53.72
CA ASP A 12 -15.27 16.49 54.14
C ASP A 12 -14.47 17.42 53.21
N THR A 13 -14.60 17.25 51.90
CA THR A 13 -14.01 18.12 50.87
C THR A 13 -14.45 19.57 51.05
N SER A 14 -15.76 19.82 51.25
CA SER A 14 -16.25 21.19 51.46
C SER A 14 -15.71 21.83 52.74
N LYS A 15 -15.45 21.07 53.80
CA LYS A 15 -14.86 21.60 55.04
C LYS A 15 -13.39 21.94 54.84
N LYS A 16 -12.61 21.02 54.27
CA LYS A 16 -11.18 21.22 53.98
C LYS A 16 -10.94 22.41 53.05
N LEU A 17 -11.71 22.52 51.97
CA LEU A 17 -11.61 23.68 51.06
C LEU A 17 -11.95 25.00 51.75
N ALA A 18 -12.96 25.02 52.63
CA ALA A 18 -13.30 26.23 53.39
C ALA A 18 -12.19 26.62 54.40
N GLU A 19 -11.54 25.64 55.03
CA GLU A 19 -10.42 25.87 55.93
C GLU A 19 -9.19 26.42 55.19
N HIS A 20 -8.80 25.79 54.09
CA HIS A 20 -7.69 26.27 53.26
C HIS A 20 -7.97 27.64 52.66
N TYR A 21 -9.20 27.90 52.19
CA TYR A 21 -9.58 29.22 51.67
C TYR A 21 -9.42 30.32 52.73
N ARG A 22 -9.93 30.11 53.96
CA ARG A 22 -9.78 31.10 55.04
C ARG A 22 -8.32 31.33 55.40
N PHE A 23 -7.52 30.27 55.44
CA PHE A 23 -6.09 30.37 55.72
C PHE A 23 -5.36 31.17 54.63
N LEU A 24 -5.50 30.78 53.36
CA LEU A 24 -4.86 31.45 52.23
C LEU A 24 -5.32 32.90 52.10
N ARG A 25 -6.60 33.19 52.32
CA ARG A 25 -7.12 34.56 52.30
C ARG A 25 -6.55 35.42 53.44
N LYS A 26 -6.33 34.83 54.62
CA LYS A 26 -5.65 35.51 55.73
C LYS A 26 -4.20 35.84 55.38
N VAL A 27 -3.49 34.90 54.75
CA VAL A 27 -2.10 35.11 54.26
C VAL A 27 -2.07 36.21 53.21
N GLU A 28 -2.98 36.20 52.24
CA GLU A 28 -3.07 37.22 51.20
C GLU A 28 -3.37 38.60 51.76
N HIS A 29 -4.29 38.72 52.72
CA HIS A 29 -4.56 40.00 53.38
C HIS A 29 -3.33 40.54 54.11
N LEU A 30 -2.59 39.67 54.81
CA LEU A 30 -1.35 40.09 55.47
C LEU A 30 -0.29 40.52 54.45
N LEU A 31 -0.18 39.82 53.33
CA LEU A 31 0.72 40.17 52.24
C LEU A 31 0.37 41.53 51.62
N GLN A 32 -0.91 41.81 51.42
CA GLN A 32 -1.40 43.08 50.89
C GLN A 32 -1.22 44.22 51.89
N MET A 33 -1.43 43.97 53.19
CA MET A 33 -1.18 44.94 54.26
C MET A 33 0.31 45.28 54.42
N VAL A 34 1.21 44.29 54.29
CA VAL A 34 2.66 44.50 54.46
C VAL A 34 3.26 45.31 53.31
N ASN A 35 2.73 45.12 52.09
CA ASN A 35 3.24 45.76 50.88
C ASN A 35 2.44 46.99 50.44
N ASP A 36 1.33 47.30 51.12
CA ASP A 36 0.34 48.32 50.74
C ASP A 36 -0.03 48.26 49.24
N ALA A 37 -0.18 47.03 48.74
CA ALA A 37 -0.35 46.75 47.31
C ALA A 37 -1.24 45.52 47.10
N GLN A 38 -2.02 45.52 46.02
CA GLN A 38 -2.79 44.35 45.57
C GLN A 38 -1.84 43.32 44.93
N THR A 39 -1.12 42.58 45.76
CA THR A 39 -0.24 41.50 45.33
C THR A 39 -0.77 40.12 45.75
N HIS A 40 -0.52 39.13 44.89
CA HIS A 40 -0.77 37.71 45.16
C HIS A 40 0.54 36.89 45.20
N THR A 41 1.69 37.56 45.09
CA THR A 41 3.01 36.93 44.98
C THR A 41 3.67 36.88 46.35
N LEU A 42 4.04 35.67 46.81
CA LEU A 42 4.79 35.50 48.06
C LEU A 42 6.15 36.21 47.99
N PRO A 43 6.71 36.66 49.13
CA PRO A 43 8.01 37.31 49.15
C PRO A 43 9.11 36.38 48.63
N GLN A 44 10.11 36.93 47.95
CA GLN A 44 11.28 36.16 47.48
C GLN A 44 12.42 36.15 48.51
N THR A 45 12.29 36.92 49.59
CA THR A 45 13.31 37.06 50.63
C THR A 45 12.91 36.38 51.93
N ASP A 46 13.91 35.86 52.65
CA ASP A 46 13.73 35.19 53.94
C ASP A 46 13.10 36.12 55.00
N ASP A 47 13.49 37.40 55.01
CA ASP A 47 12.91 38.42 55.90
C ASP A 47 11.42 38.66 55.62
N GLY A 48 11.02 38.62 54.34
CA GLY A 48 9.63 38.76 53.95
C GLY A 48 8.77 37.61 54.47
N PHE A 49 9.27 36.38 54.39
CA PHE A 49 8.61 35.21 54.96
C PHE A 49 8.54 35.26 56.49
N LEU A 50 9.63 35.67 57.15
CA LEU A 50 9.67 35.81 58.61
C LEU A 50 8.65 36.84 59.12
N ARG A 51 8.53 37.97 58.42
CA ARG A 51 7.55 39.02 58.75
C ARG A 51 6.11 38.51 58.69
N LEU A 52 5.77 37.74 57.65
CA LEU A 52 4.44 37.13 57.50
C LEU A 52 4.19 36.03 58.55
N ALA A 53 5.20 35.21 58.86
CA ALA A 53 5.11 34.17 59.88
C ALA A 53 4.85 34.75 61.28
N ASN A 54 5.49 35.88 61.61
CA ASN A 54 5.30 36.58 62.88
C ASN A 54 3.86 37.11 63.08
N PHE A 55 3.21 37.61 62.03
CA PHE A 55 1.80 38.02 62.10
C PHE A 55 0.83 36.87 62.42
N LEU A 56 1.25 35.63 62.16
CA LEU A 56 0.51 34.43 62.45
C LEU A 56 1.01 33.70 63.70
N MET A 57 2.01 34.25 64.39
CA MET A 57 2.70 33.63 65.53
C MET A 57 3.21 32.21 65.22
N LEU A 58 3.75 32.03 64.00
CA LEU A 58 4.30 30.77 63.53
C LEU A 58 5.80 30.90 63.32
N ASP A 59 6.52 29.78 63.51
CA ASP A 59 7.87 29.65 62.99
C ASP A 59 7.86 29.73 61.45
N ARG A 60 8.90 30.30 60.86
CA ARG A 60 9.04 30.47 59.42
C ARG A 60 8.92 29.14 58.66
N THR A 61 9.56 28.09 59.16
CA THR A 61 9.57 26.76 58.53
C THR A 61 8.17 26.16 58.55
N VAL A 62 7.52 26.23 59.71
CA VAL A 62 6.14 25.77 59.91
C VAL A 62 5.15 26.55 59.02
N PHE A 63 5.35 27.86 58.87
CA PHE A 63 4.52 28.70 58.01
C PHE A 63 4.65 28.30 56.53
N LYS A 64 5.89 28.09 56.05
CA LYS A 64 6.16 27.66 54.67
C LYS A 64 5.54 26.30 54.38
N GLU A 65 5.69 25.35 55.29
CA GLU A 65 5.06 24.03 55.18
C GLU A 65 3.54 24.12 55.15
N LYS A 66 2.92 24.94 56.01
CA LYS A 66 1.47 25.13 56.02
C LYS A 66 0.92 25.70 54.72
N ILE A 67 1.62 26.66 54.09
CA ILE A 67 1.23 27.18 52.77
C ILE A 67 1.33 26.11 51.70
N ILE A 68 2.46 25.40 51.63
CA ILE A 68 2.66 24.35 50.63
C ILE A 68 1.61 23.25 50.78
N ASN A 69 1.34 22.82 52.00
CA ASN A 69 0.33 21.79 52.29
C ASN A 69 -1.08 22.26 51.95
N ALA A 70 -1.42 23.53 52.24
CA ALA A 70 -2.71 24.09 51.87
C ALA A 70 -2.89 24.17 50.35
N LEU A 71 -1.87 24.59 49.60
CA LEU A 71 -1.92 24.67 48.13
C LEU A 71 -2.02 23.28 47.49
N LYS A 72 -1.20 22.32 47.94
CA LYS A 72 -1.27 20.92 47.47
C LYS A 72 -2.63 20.30 47.77
N SER A 73 -3.13 20.43 49.00
CA SER A 73 -4.42 19.87 49.35
C SER A 73 -5.58 20.51 48.58
N VAL A 74 -5.52 21.81 48.25
CA VAL A 74 -6.54 22.44 47.39
C VAL A 74 -6.46 21.91 45.97
N HIS A 75 -5.27 21.73 45.42
CA HIS A 75 -5.06 21.14 44.10
C HIS A 75 -5.67 19.72 44.04
N ASP A 76 -5.24 18.82 44.94
CA ASP A 76 -5.72 17.43 44.98
C ASP A 76 -7.25 17.33 45.14
N LEU A 77 -7.84 18.23 45.93
CA LEU A 77 -9.29 18.25 46.19
C LEU A 77 -10.12 18.84 45.04
N THR A 78 -9.51 19.59 44.11
CA THR A 78 -10.23 20.30 43.04
C THR A 78 -9.91 19.81 41.63
N GLU A 79 -8.78 19.11 41.45
CA GLU A 79 -8.32 18.56 40.17
C GLU A 79 -9.40 17.66 39.53
N SER A 80 -9.93 16.70 40.29
CA SER A 80 -11.01 15.81 39.83
C SER A 80 -12.32 16.53 39.45
N PHE A 81 -12.55 17.74 39.96
CA PHE A 81 -13.77 18.52 39.71
C PHE A 81 -13.66 19.39 38.45
N PHE A 82 -12.52 20.04 38.22
CA PHE A 82 -12.29 20.89 37.04
C PHE A 82 -11.79 20.11 35.83
N ASN A 83 -11.24 18.93 36.06
CA ASN A 83 -10.78 18.02 35.03
C ASN A 83 -11.39 16.62 35.25
N PRO A 84 -12.72 16.45 35.02
CA PRO A 84 -13.40 15.18 35.23
C PRO A 84 -12.88 14.06 34.31
N GLU A 85 -12.08 14.38 33.28
CA GLU A 85 -11.36 13.42 32.43
C GLU A 85 -9.93 13.07 32.93
N GLU A 86 -9.35 13.80 33.90
CA GLU A 86 -8.10 13.41 34.57
C GLU A 86 -8.34 12.62 35.87
N GLY A 87 -9.60 12.52 36.30
CA GLY A 87 -10.07 11.62 37.37
C GLY A 87 -10.04 10.13 37.02
N SER A 88 -9.35 9.77 35.95
CA SER A 88 -8.45 8.64 35.87
C SER A 88 -7.91 8.66 34.44
N ILE A 89 -6.67 9.11 34.22
CA ILE A 89 -5.80 8.20 33.47
C ILE A 89 -6.02 6.90 34.25
N PRO A 90 -6.59 5.84 33.67
CA PRO A 90 -6.54 4.61 34.38
C PRO A 90 -5.06 4.48 34.76
N LYS A 91 -4.76 4.28 36.04
CA LYS A 91 -3.75 3.27 36.31
C LYS A 91 -4.35 2.00 35.72
N THR A 92 -4.44 1.88 34.39
CA THR A 92 -4.49 0.62 33.70
C THR A 92 -3.14 0.07 34.08
N VAL A 93 -3.14 -0.66 35.19
CA VAL A 93 -2.72 -2.05 35.18
C VAL A 93 -2.02 -2.35 33.86
N PHE A 94 -0.76 -1.96 33.75
CA PHE A 94 0.14 -2.63 32.83
C PHE A 94 0.49 -3.90 33.57
N SER A 95 -0.25 -4.96 33.27
CA SER A 95 -0.15 -6.28 33.89
C SER A 95 1.32 -6.62 34.13
N GLU A 96 1.65 -6.94 35.38
CA GLU A 96 2.89 -7.55 35.88
C GLU A 96 4.07 -7.56 34.89
N GLY A 97 4.92 -6.52 34.96
CA GLY A 97 6.30 -6.59 34.45
C GLY A 97 6.58 -6.08 33.03
N LYS A 98 5.62 -5.52 32.29
CA LYS A 98 5.91 -4.87 30.99
C LYS A 98 6.22 -3.37 31.15
N THR A 99 7.50 -3.02 31.22
CA THR A 99 7.96 -1.63 31.13
C THR A 99 7.96 -1.21 29.65
N TYR A 100 7.07 -0.30 29.24
CA TYR A 100 7.16 0.27 27.90
C TYR A 100 8.44 1.08 27.75
N ARG A 101 8.90 1.17 26.50
CA ARG A 101 9.96 2.07 26.04
C ARG A 101 9.54 3.53 26.27
N HIS A 102 9.70 4.03 27.50
CA HIS A 102 9.43 5.42 27.86
C HIS A 102 10.21 6.38 26.95
N ASP A 103 11.38 5.95 26.48
CA ASP A 103 12.21 6.67 25.50
C ASP A 103 11.52 6.89 24.14
N LEU A 104 10.58 6.05 23.72
CA LEU A 104 9.80 6.27 22.49
C LEU A 104 8.66 7.27 22.75
N ILE A 105 7.85 7.00 23.77
CA ILE A 105 6.63 7.79 24.08
C ILE A 105 6.96 9.24 24.39
N SER A 106 8.09 9.51 25.06
CA SER A 106 8.52 10.87 25.38
C SER A 106 8.85 11.72 24.15
N ARG A 107 9.08 11.10 22.98
CA ARG A 107 9.39 11.80 21.72
C ARG A 107 8.14 12.22 20.97
N TRP A 108 6.99 11.60 21.21
CA TRP A 108 5.76 11.83 20.44
C TRP A 108 5.35 13.31 20.34
N PRO A 109 5.41 14.13 21.40
CA PRO A 109 5.06 15.55 21.30
C PRO A 109 5.93 16.34 20.30
N SER A 110 7.13 15.85 19.96
CA SER A 110 8.02 16.49 18.99
C SER A 110 7.67 16.18 17.51
N TYR A 111 6.86 15.15 17.25
CA TYR A 111 6.55 14.70 15.90
C TYR A 111 5.62 15.65 15.15
N PRO A 112 5.78 15.80 13.82
CA PRO A 112 4.95 16.70 13.01
C PRO A 112 3.44 16.52 13.24
N ALA A 113 3.00 15.27 13.39
CA ALA A 113 1.62 14.91 13.68
C ALA A 113 1.02 15.59 14.92
N LEU A 114 1.84 15.88 15.93
CA LEU A 114 1.42 16.38 17.24
C LEU A 114 1.83 17.83 17.52
N ARG A 115 2.45 18.52 16.55
CA ARG A 115 2.96 19.90 16.73
C ARG A 115 1.89 20.95 17.03
N THR A 116 0.63 20.70 16.67
CA THR A 116 -0.45 21.67 16.89
C THR A 116 -1.23 21.33 18.15
N ALA A 117 -1.58 22.34 18.95
CA ALA A 117 -2.36 22.15 20.18
C ALA A 117 -3.68 21.37 19.94
N ARG A 118 -4.31 21.56 18.77
CA ARG A 118 -5.50 20.79 18.38
C ARG A 118 -5.20 19.31 18.15
N ALA A 119 -4.11 18.98 17.44
CA ALA A 119 -3.73 17.59 17.21
C ALA A 119 -3.34 16.90 18.52
N GLU A 120 -2.56 17.57 19.36
CA GLU A 120 -2.17 17.10 20.68
C GLU A 120 -3.40 16.81 21.56
N ALA A 121 -4.33 17.77 21.66
CA ALA A 121 -5.57 17.58 22.42
C ALA A 121 -6.43 16.42 21.89
N LEU A 122 -6.52 16.24 20.57
CA LEU A 122 -7.23 15.10 19.98
C LEU A 122 -6.52 13.78 20.25
N PHE A 123 -5.18 13.78 20.25
CA PHE A 123 -4.36 12.60 20.49
C PHE A 123 -4.43 12.14 21.95
N LEU A 124 -4.34 13.06 22.92
CA LEU A 124 -4.44 12.74 24.35
C LEU A 124 -5.73 11.99 24.70
N LYS A 125 -6.84 12.29 24.02
CA LYS A 125 -8.14 11.60 24.18
C LYS A 125 -8.17 10.17 23.65
N ILE A 126 -7.25 9.80 22.77
CA ILE A 126 -7.20 8.47 22.15
C ILE A 126 -5.98 7.67 22.58
N GLN A 127 -4.94 8.33 23.09
CA GLN A 127 -3.68 7.72 23.49
C GLN A 127 -3.85 6.56 24.49
N PRO A 128 -4.67 6.64 25.56
CA PRO A 128 -4.84 5.52 26.49
C PRO A 128 -5.40 4.28 25.79
N ILE A 129 -6.35 4.47 24.88
CA ILE A 129 -6.99 3.38 24.12
C ILE A 129 -6.00 2.75 23.14
N ILE A 130 -5.17 3.57 22.48
CA ILE A 130 -4.12 3.07 21.59
C ILE A 130 -3.09 2.26 22.39
N LEU A 131 -2.59 2.80 23.51
CA LEU A 131 -1.60 2.12 24.34
C LEU A 131 -2.14 0.80 24.93
N GLU A 132 -3.40 0.78 25.38
CA GLU A 132 -4.06 -0.45 25.83
C GLU A 132 -4.11 -1.49 24.71
N LYS A 133 -4.51 -1.12 23.49
CA LYS A 133 -4.58 -2.06 22.38
C LYS A 133 -3.20 -2.55 21.94
N LEU A 134 -2.20 -1.67 21.88
CA LEU A 134 -0.82 -2.05 21.59
C LEU A 134 -0.28 -3.03 22.64
N SER A 135 -0.64 -2.85 23.92
CA SER A 135 -0.23 -3.75 25.01
C SER A 135 -0.73 -5.19 24.87
N ASN A 136 -1.90 -5.34 24.23
CA ASN A 136 -2.60 -6.59 24.02
C ASN A 136 -2.20 -7.27 22.70
N ALA A 137 -1.35 -6.63 21.89
CA ALA A 137 -0.81 -7.24 20.68
C ALA A 137 0.07 -8.46 21.01
N VAL A 138 0.18 -9.39 20.05
CA VAL A 138 1.02 -10.60 20.17
C VAL A 138 2.47 -10.23 20.50
N ASP A 139 2.97 -9.17 19.87
CA ASP A 139 4.27 -8.56 20.15
C ASP A 139 4.07 -7.07 20.45
N ALA A 140 3.96 -6.74 21.74
CA ALA A 140 3.63 -5.39 22.20
C ALA A 140 4.78 -4.38 21.98
N ASP A 141 6.04 -4.80 22.09
CA ASP A 141 7.18 -3.90 21.89
C ASP A 141 7.29 -3.51 20.41
N ARG A 142 7.18 -4.51 19.53
CA ARG A 142 7.16 -4.26 18.10
C ARG A 142 5.97 -3.42 17.65
N ALA A 143 4.77 -3.71 18.15
CA ALA A 143 3.59 -2.92 17.82
C ALA A 143 3.78 -1.44 18.23
N LEU A 144 4.40 -1.18 19.38
CA LEU A 144 4.75 0.17 19.82
C LEU A 144 5.79 0.83 18.91
N ILE A 145 6.83 0.11 18.50
CA ILE A 145 7.85 0.60 17.56
C ILE A 145 7.24 0.95 16.20
N SER A 146 6.38 0.08 15.66
CA SER A 146 5.69 0.34 14.39
C SER A 146 4.75 1.54 14.48
N PHE A 147 4.05 1.71 15.61
CA PHE A 147 3.22 2.89 15.86
C PHE A 147 4.04 4.18 15.99
N ASP A 148 5.17 4.14 16.69
CA ASP A 148 6.12 5.26 16.81
C ASP A 148 6.66 5.68 15.44
N LYS A 149 7.10 4.71 14.62
CA LYS A 149 7.54 4.95 13.24
C LYS A 149 6.43 5.58 12.41
N PHE A 150 5.20 5.06 12.49
CA PHE A 150 4.05 5.64 11.80
C PHE A 150 3.82 7.11 12.19
N LEU A 151 3.77 7.41 13.49
CA LEU A 151 3.57 8.77 13.99
C LEU A 151 4.69 9.72 13.52
N SER A 152 5.93 9.23 13.42
CA SER A 152 7.07 10.01 12.94
C SER A 152 6.96 10.39 11.46
N LEU A 153 6.31 9.54 10.65
CA LEU A 153 6.10 9.74 9.22
C LEU A 153 4.83 10.55 8.90
N LEU A 154 3.89 10.65 9.85
CA LEU A 154 2.62 11.31 9.65
C LEU A 154 2.81 12.84 9.61
N PRO A 155 2.55 13.52 8.47
CA PRO A 155 2.84 14.95 8.34
C PRO A 155 1.93 15.84 9.21
N ALA A 156 0.67 15.42 9.43
CA ALA A 156 -0.30 16.13 10.26
C ALA A 156 -1.30 15.16 10.90
N GLY A 157 -1.56 15.32 12.21
CA GLY A 157 -2.39 14.38 12.96
C GLY A 157 -3.87 14.74 13.07
N VAL A 158 -4.26 16.00 12.83
CA VAL A 158 -5.63 16.49 13.12
C VAL A 158 -6.70 15.66 12.43
N GLN A 159 -6.56 15.35 11.13
CA GLN A 159 -7.53 14.57 10.38
C GLN A 159 -7.67 13.15 10.98
N LEU A 160 -6.55 12.44 11.09
CA LEU A 160 -6.51 11.08 11.62
C LEU A 160 -7.10 10.98 13.04
N PHE A 161 -6.63 11.83 13.95
CA PHE A 161 -7.08 11.79 15.35
C PHE A 161 -8.53 12.22 15.51
N SER A 162 -9.03 13.10 14.64
CA SER A 162 -10.47 13.43 14.57
C SER A 162 -11.28 12.22 14.12
N LEU A 163 -10.82 11.47 13.11
CA LEU A 163 -11.47 10.25 12.65
C LEU A 163 -11.50 9.17 13.74
N PHE A 164 -10.40 8.98 14.47
CA PHE A 164 -10.32 8.02 15.58
C PHE A 164 -11.19 8.40 16.77
N ASN A 165 -11.29 9.69 17.11
CA ASN A 165 -12.20 10.15 18.15
C ASN A 165 -13.67 9.89 17.78
N THR A 166 -14.01 10.04 16.49
CA THR A 166 -15.37 9.83 15.99
C THR A 166 -15.71 8.35 15.84
N ASN A 167 -14.74 7.55 15.37
CA ASN A 167 -14.93 6.14 15.02
C ASN A 167 -13.88 5.27 15.70
N ARG A 168 -14.15 4.88 16.95
CA ARG A 168 -13.21 4.08 17.77
C ARG A 168 -12.82 2.73 17.15
N GLN A 169 -13.71 2.12 16.37
CA GLN A 169 -13.44 0.85 15.66
C GLN A 169 -12.32 0.97 14.62
N LEU A 170 -12.07 2.17 14.07
CA LEU A 170 -10.94 2.37 13.15
C LEU A 170 -9.60 2.21 13.84
N ILE A 171 -9.54 2.44 15.17
CA ILE A 171 -8.32 2.25 15.95
C ILE A 171 -7.91 0.77 15.93
N ASP A 172 -8.88 -0.15 16.00
CA ASP A 172 -8.61 -1.59 15.92
C ASP A 172 -8.00 -1.96 14.57
N LEU A 173 -8.67 -1.59 13.48
CA LEU A 173 -8.17 -1.84 12.13
C LEU A 173 -6.78 -1.23 11.92
N PHE A 174 -6.60 0.00 12.39
CA PHE A 174 -5.33 0.71 12.26
C PHE A 174 -4.20 -0.01 13.01
N ILE A 175 -4.43 -0.43 14.26
CA ILE A 175 -3.44 -1.16 15.05
C ILE A 175 -3.14 -2.53 14.40
N ASP A 176 -4.14 -3.21 13.87
CA ASP A 176 -3.95 -4.44 13.13
C ASP A 176 -3.08 -4.23 11.88
N ILE A 177 -3.28 -3.13 11.13
CA ILE A 177 -2.47 -2.81 9.95
C ILE A 177 -1.02 -2.54 10.34
N ILE A 178 -0.76 -1.61 11.26
CA ILE A 178 0.61 -1.20 11.60
C ILE A 178 1.41 -2.31 12.28
N SER A 179 0.75 -3.23 12.99
CA SER A 179 1.41 -4.36 13.65
C SER A 179 1.70 -5.52 12.70
N SER A 180 1.01 -5.57 11.56
CA SER A 180 1.10 -6.70 10.62
C SER A 180 1.88 -6.38 9.35
N SER A 181 1.86 -5.13 8.87
CA SER A 181 2.48 -4.74 7.60
C SER A 181 3.15 -3.37 7.68
N ASP A 182 4.48 -3.37 7.55
CA ASP A 182 5.26 -2.13 7.46
C ASP A 182 4.94 -1.40 6.15
N ALA A 183 4.72 -2.13 5.05
CA ALA A 183 4.41 -1.53 3.76
C ALA A 183 3.04 -0.81 3.76
N LEU A 184 2.01 -1.38 4.38
CA LEU A 184 0.71 -0.73 4.53
C LEU A 184 0.77 0.42 5.54
N SER A 185 1.55 0.30 6.61
CA SER A 185 1.78 1.37 7.59
C SER A 185 2.41 2.60 6.93
N GLU A 186 3.47 2.41 6.14
CA GLU A 186 4.11 3.48 5.38
C GLU A 186 3.19 4.05 4.29
N TYR A 187 2.42 3.20 3.60
CA TYR A 187 1.41 3.69 2.67
C TYR A 187 0.39 4.59 3.37
N LEU A 188 -0.08 4.19 4.55
CA LEU A 188 -1.12 4.91 5.30
C LEU A 188 -0.62 6.25 5.85
N SER A 189 0.64 6.34 6.29
CA SER A 189 1.21 7.60 6.81
C SER A 189 1.24 8.70 5.74
N GLY A 190 1.41 8.33 4.47
CA GLY A 190 1.33 9.23 3.32
C GLY A 190 -0.09 9.45 2.76
N ASN A 191 -1.07 8.63 3.15
CA ASN A 191 -2.38 8.56 2.49
C ASN A 191 -3.57 8.49 3.46
N VAL A 192 -3.54 9.20 4.60
CA VAL A 192 -4.59 9.14 5.65
C VAL A 192 -6.04 9.27 5.15
N GLN A 193 -6.26 10.00 4.05
CA GLN A 193 -7.58 10.18 3.42
C GLN A 193 -8.23 8.84 3.01
N VAL A 194 -7.47 7.78 2.75
CA VAL A 194 -8.05 6.47 2.42
C VAL A 194 -8.85 5.86 3.58
N LEU A 195 -8.68 6.35 4.82
CA LEU A 195 -9.49 5.93 5.96
C LEU A 195 -10.92 6.49 5.90
N ASP A 196 -11.16 7.58 5.18
CA ASP A 196 -12.50 8.09 4.96
C ASP A 196 -13.33 7.05 4.18
N ALA A 197 -12.70 6.34 3.24
CA ALA A 197 -13.33 5.25 2.52
C ALA A 197 -13.74 4.08 3.43
N VAL A 198 -12.96 3.77 4.49
CA VAL A 198 -13.25 2.68 5.44
C VAL A 198 -14.54 2.92 6.22
N ILE A 199 -14.85 4.18 6.52
CA ILE A 199 -16.10 4.58 7.19
C ILE A 199 -17.29 4.42 6.23
N GLY A 200 -17.04 4.56 4.93
CA GLY A 200 -18.04 4.33 3.89
C GLY A 200 -18.50 2.87 3.86
N GLY A 201 -19.82 2.66 3.76
CA GLY A 201 -20.40 1.30 3.71
C GLY A 201 -19.93 0.44 2.52
N SER A 202 -19.38 1.04 1.46
CA SER A 202 -18.86 0.33 0.29
C SER A 202 -17.55 -0.40 0.56
N PHE A 203 -16.76 0.02 1.56
CA PHE A 203 -15.46 -0.60 1.85
C PHE A 203 -15.60 -2.08 2.20
N TRP A 204 -16.55 -2.42 3.08
CA TRP A 204 -16.81 -3.80 3.47
C TRP A 204 -17.81 -4.54 2.55
N GLY A 205 -18.26 -3.88 1.47
CA GLY A 205 -19.17 -4.47 0.48
C GLY A 205 -18.50 -5.51 -0.42
N GLN A 206 -19.31 -6.18 -1.24
CA GLN A 206 -18.82 -7.11 -2.26
C GLN A 206 -17.94 -6.40 -3.29
N TRP A 207 -16.98 -7.13 -3.88
CA TRP A 207 -16.14 -6.59 -4.94
C TRP A 207 -17.00 -6.27 -6.19
N PRO A 208 -17.00 -5.02 -6.69
CA PRO A 208 -17.94 -4.59 -7.71
C PRO A 208 -17.58 -5.08 -9.14
N GLY A 209 -16.35 -5.53 -9.35
CA GLY A 209 -15.85 -6.03 -10.64
C GLY A 209 -15.41 -4.92 -11.61
N GLU A 210 -14.52 -5.28 -12.54
CA GLU A 210 -13.88 -4.38 -13.53
C GLU A 210 -14.84 -3.38 -14.20
N LYS A 211 -16.01 -3.85 -14.67
CA LYS A 211 -16.98 -3.00 -15.39
C LYS A 211 -17.60 -1.92 -14.48
N SER A 212 -18.00 -2.30 -13.27
CA SER A 212 -18.60 -1.36 -12.32
C SER A 212 -17.56 -0.38 -11.79
N LEU A 213 -16.32 -0.83 -11.59
CA LEU A 213 -15.19 0.05 -11.25
C LEU A 213 -14.96 1.10 -12.33
N GLY A 214 -14.94 0.70 -13.61
CA GLY A 214 -14.79 1.63 -14.73
C GLY A 214 -15.90 2.69 -14.75
N GLN A 215 -17.15 2.28 -14.54
CA GLN A 215 -18.28 3.22 -14.50
C GLN A 215 -18.18 4.22 -13.32
N ASP A 216 -17.75 3.74 -12.16
CA ASP A 216 -17.59 4.58 -10.97
C ASP A 216 -16.43 5.58 -11.13
N LEU A 217 -15.31 5.15 -11.70
CA LEU A 217 -14.20 6.03 -12.05
C LEU A 217 -14.60 7.06 -13.11
N ALA A 218 -15.33 6.66 -14.15
CA ALA A 218 -15.84 7.57 -15.18
C ALA A 218 -16.73 8.68 -14.56
N ASN A 219 -17.61 8.30 -13.63
CA ASN A 219 -18.45 9.25 -12.89
C ASN A 219 -17.62 10.18 -12.01
N THR A 220 -16.56 9.67 -11.37
CA THR A 220 -15.64 10.45 -10.54
C THR A 220 -14.89 11.49 -11.38
N ILE A 221 -14.35 11.09 -12.53
CA ILE A 221 -13.69 11.99 -13.49
C ILE A 221 -14.66 13.06 -14.01
N ALA A 222 -15.90 12.69 -14.34
CA ALA A 222 -16.88 13.60 -14.92
C ALA A 222 -17.31 14.74 -13.98
N ARG A 223 -17.11 14.61 -12.67
CA ARG A 223 -17.40 15.66 -11.68
C ARG A 223 -16.36 16.79 -11.67
N GLU A 224 -15.16 16.50 -12.16
CA GLU A 224 -14.04 17.45 -12.18
C GLU A 224 -14.01 18.26 -13.48
N GLN A 225 -13.68 19.54 -13.39
CA GLN A 225 -13.79 20.47 -14.53
C GLN A 225 -12.56 20.49 -15.44
N ASP A 226 -11.37 20.38 -14.85
CA ASP A 226 -10.10 20.46 -15.56
C ASP A 226 -9.34 19.13 -15.55
N TYR A 227 -8.40 18.99 -16.49
CA TYR A 227 -7.67 17.75 -16.73
C TYR A 227 -6.79 17.33 -15.54
N GLU A 228 -6.20 18.28 -14.83
CA GLU A 228 -5.34 17.99 -13.70
C GLU A 228 -6.17 17.49 -12.51
N SER A 229 -7.29 18.15 -12.21
CA SER A 229 -8.25 17.70 -11.21
C SER A 229 -8.83 16.31 -11.54
N GLN A 230 -9.11 16.04 -12.82
CA GLN A 230 -9.55 14.71 -13.30
C GLN A 230 -8.51 13.61 -13.03
N LEU A 231 -7.24 13.88 -13.29
CA LEU A 231 -6.16 12.93 -12.99
C LEU A 231 -5.98 12.74 -11.48
N ASN A 232 -6.04 13.81 -10.70
CA ASN A 232 -5.93 13.75 -9.23
C ASN A 232 -7.10 12.96 -8.61
N ALA A 233 -8.33 13.19 -9.07
CA ALA A 233 -9.49 12.42 -8.64
C ALA A 233 -9.38 10.93 -8.99
N SER A 234 -8.87 10.60 -10.19
CA SER A 234 -8.61 9.22 -10.60
C SER A 234 -7.62 8.52 -9.67
N ARG A 235 -6.56 9.23 -9.24
CA ARG A 235 -5.57 8.69 -8.31
C ARG A 235 -6.13 8.49 -6.90
N ARG A 236 -6.89 9.45 -6.37
CA ARG A 236 -7.57 9.28 -5.06
C ARG A 236 -8.48 8.06 -5.08
N TRP A 237 -9.36 7.99 -6.08
CA TRP A 237 -10.27 6.86 -6.28
C TRP A 237 -9.54 5.52 -6.35
N GLY A 238 -8.49 5.42 -7.17
CA GLY A 238 -7.76 4.17 -7.34
C GLY A 238 -7.00 3.75 -6.08
N ARG A 239 -6.49 4.71 -5.31
CA ARG A 239 -5.80 4.45 -4.04
C ARG A 239 -6.73 3.92 -2.96
N GLU A 240 -7.96 4.43 -2.87
CA GLU A 240 -8.97 3.90 -1.94
C GLU A 240 -9.27 2.41 -2.22
N TRP A 241 -9.48 2.05 -3.49
CA TRP A 241 -9.70 0.66 -3.89
C TRP A 241 -8.47 -0.21 -3.69
N HIS A 242 -7.28 0.29 -4.01
CA HIS A 242 -6.02 -0.42 -3.81
C HIS A 242 -5.77 -0.73 -2.33
N PHE A 243 -5.97 0.28 -1.47
CA PHE A 243 -5.87 0.13 -0.02
C PHE A 243 -6.86 -0.90 0.52
N ARG A 244 -8.12 -0.85 0.05
CA ARG A 244 -9.15 -1.83 0.40
C ARG A 244 -8.72 -3.27 0.11
N ILE A 245 -8.16 -3.53 -1.09
CA ILE A 245 -7.69 -4.88 -1.45
C ILE A 245 -6.62 -5.34 -0.45
N GLY A 246 -5.65 -4.47 -0.13
CA GLY A 246 -4.59 -4.76 0.83
C GLY A 246 -5.13 -5.08 2.23
N VAL A 247 -6.06 -4.28 2.74
CA VAL A 247 -6.70 -4.50 4.04
C VAL A 247 -7.51 -5.79 4.07
N HIS A 248 -8.31 -6.06 3.03
CA HIS A 248 -9.13 -7.27 2.96
C HIS A 248 -8.26 -8.53 2.91
N LEU A 249 -7.13 -8.48 2.20
CA LEU A 249 -6.17 -9.57 2.17
C LEU A 249 -5.51 -9.75 3.55
N LEU A 250 -5.08 -8.66 4.19
CA LEU A 250 -4.47 -8.70 5.52
C LEU A 250 -5.41 -9.32 6.57
N ARG A 251 -6.71 -9.01 6.47
CA ARG A 251 -7.75 -9.50 7.39
C ARG A 251 -8.28 -10.88 7.05
N GLY A 252 -7.77 -11.53 6.00
CA GLY A 252 -8.26 -12.82 5.51
C GLY A 252 -9.70 -12.78 4.98
N VAL A 253 -10.22 -11.60 4.63
CA VAL A 253 -11.55 -11.44 4.00
C VAL A 253 -11.52 -11.95 2.56
N ILE A 254 -10.35 -11.83 1.91
CA ILE A 254 -10.10 -12.37 0.57
C ILE A 254 -8.81 -13.20 0.58
N THR A 255 -8.76 -14.21 -0.27
CA THR A 255 -7.53 -15.01 -0.47
C THR A 255 -6.52 -14.25 -1.34
N PRO A 256 -5.24 -14.65 -1.34
CA PRO A 256 -4.26 -14.08 -2.26
C PRO A 256 -4.70 -14.22 -3.73
N GLU A 257 -5.27 -15.37 -4.10
CA GLU A 257 -5.85 -15.60 -5.43
C GLU A 257 -6.89 -14.53 -5.80
N MET A 258 -7.84 -14.23 -4.90
CA MET A 258 -8.83 -13.18 -5.13
C MET A 258 -8.16 -11.80 -5.21
N ALA A 259 -7.22 -11.50 -4.30
CA ALA A 259 -6.54 -10.21 -4.25
C ALA A 259 -5.80 -9.90 -5.55
N THR A 260 -5.12 -10.89 -6.14
CA THR A 260 -4.39 -10.66 -7.40
C THR A 260 -5.30 -10.37 -8.59
N GLY A 261 -6.48 -10.99 -8.63
CA GLY A 261 -7.52 -10.66 -9.60
C GLY A 261 -8.07 -9.25 -9.38
N GLN A 262 -8.35 -8.86 -8.13
CA GLN A 262 -8.87 -7.54 -7.80
C GLN A 262 -7.88 -6.41 -8.15
N TYR A 263 -6.58 -6.59 -7.88
CA TYR A 263 -5.56 -5.63 -8.34
C TYR A 263 -5.51 -5.53 -9.87
N GLY A 264 -5.63 -6.67 -10.58
CA GLY A 264 -5.70 -6.71 -12.03
C GLY A 264 -6.91 -5.96 -12.61
N GLU A 265 -8.10 -6.19 -12.05
CA GLU A 265 -9.32 -5.51 -12.46
C GLU A 265 -9.29 -4.00 -12.18
N LEU A 266 -8.74 -3.60 -11.03
CA LEU A 266 -8.53 -2.18 -10.70
C LEU A 266 -7.61 -1.50 -11.72
N ALA A 267 -6.49 -2.14 -12.07
CA ALA A 267 -5.57 -1.61 -13.07
C ALA A 267 -6.24 -1.49 -14.45
N LEU A 268 -6.98 -2.50 -14.89
CA LEU A 268 -7.68 -2.46 -16.18
C LEU A 268 -8.77 -1.39 -16.23
N ALA A 269 -9.59 -1.27 -15.19
CA ALA A 269 -10.61 -0.23 -15.09
C ALA A 269 -9.97 1.17 -15.14
N THR A 270 -8.89 1.37 -14.38
CA THR A 270 -8.14 2.63 -14.35
C THR A 270 -7.58 2.97 -15.74
N LEU A 271 -6.90 2.02 -16.40
CA LEU A 271 -6.27 2.25 -17.69
C LEU A 271 -7.29 2.55 -18.80
N LYS A 272 -8.45 1.90 -18.78
CA LYS A 272 -9.53 2.15 -19.76
C LYS A 272 -10.08 3.56 -19.67
N GLU A 273 -10.38 4.02 -18.46
CA GLU A 273 -10.92 5.36 -18.27
C GLU A 273 -9.86 6.45 -18.51
N LEU A 274 -8.62 6.23 -18.06
CA LEU A 274 -7.52 7.13 -18.37
C LEU A 274 -7.24 7.20 -19.88
N TRP A 275 -7.34 6.09 -20.61
CA TRP A 275 -7.18 6.08 -22.06
C TRP A 275 -8.21 6.98 -22.74
N CYS A 276 -9.49 6.89 -22.34
CA CYS A 276 -10.57 7.74 -22.84
C CYS A 276 -10.29 9.22 -22.53
N LEU A 277 -9.94 9.52 -21.28
CA LEU A 277 -9.64 10.86 -20.80
C LEU A 277 -8.47 11.51 -21.56
N VAL A 278 -7.35 10.79 -21.67
CA VAL A 278 -6.12 11.25 -22.34
C VAL A 278 -6.40 11.49 -23.83
N ASN A 279 -7.08 10.58 -24.52
CA ASN A 279 -7.42 10.76 -25.93
C ASN A 279 -8.30 12.01 -26.14
N LYS A 280 -9.34 12.20 -25.31
CA LYS A 280 -10.22 13.37 -25.39
C LYS A 280 -9.45 14.67 -25.16
N GLN A 281 -8.58 14.72 -24.16
CA GLN A 281 -7.78 15.91 -23.86
C GLN A 281 -6.75 16.20 -24.94
N PHE A 282 -6.08 15.17 -25.46
CA PHE A 282 -5.08 15.31 -26.52
C PHE A 282 -5.73 15.81 -27.82
N ALA A 283 -6.92 15.31 -28.13
CA ALA A 283 -7.67 15.68 -29.33
C ALA A 283 -8.12 17.15 -29.35
N LYS A 284 -8.31 17.79 -28.20
CA LYS A 284 -8.61 19.23 -28.14
C LYS A 284 -7.55 20.09 -28.83
N LYS A 285 -6.28 19.67 -28.78
CA LYS A 285 -5.14 20.43 -29.31
C LYS A 285 -4.68 19.97 -30.69
N TYR A 286 -4.69 18.66 -30.91
CA TYR A 286 -4.09 18.04 -32.09
C TYR A 286 -5.11 17.41 -33.05
N GLY A 287 -6.41 17.45 -32.70
CA GLY A 287 -7.49 16.81 -33.45
C GLY A 287 -7.66 15.33 -33.08
N PRO A 288 -8.70 14.64 -33.59
CA PRO A 288 -8.89 13.21 -33.33
C PRO A 288 -7.68 12.39 -33.80
N SER A 289 -7.55 11.18 -33.22
CA SER A 289 -6.46 10.26 -33.56
C SER A 289 -6.46 9.92 -35.07
N PRO A 290 -5.34 10.17 -35.79
CA PRO A 290 -5.27 9.94 -37.23
C PRO A 290 -5.52 8.48 -37.64
N GLY A 291 -6.24 8.26 -38.75
CA GLY A 291 -6.47 6.93 -39.28
C GLY A 291 -7.49 6.13 -38.49
N ARG A 292 -7.18 4.86 -38.21
CA ARG A 292 -8.05 3.96 -37.45
C ARG A 292 -7.92 4.16 -35.94
N GLY A 293 -6.82 4.74 -35.46
CA GLY A 293 -6.58 4.97 -34.02
C GLY A 293 -5.41 4.14 -33.47
N ALA A 294 -5.39 3.97 -32.15
CA ALA A 294 -4.40 3.14 -31.47
C ALA A 294 -5.05 2.21 -30.44
N VAL A 295 -4.37 1.09 -30.17
CA VAL A 295 -4.71 0.15 -29.10
C VAL A 295 -3.63 0.16 -28.03
N LEU A 296 -4.07 0.15 -26.77
CA LEU A 296 -3.25 -0.03 -25.60
C LEU A 296 -3.30 -1.50 -25.19
N ILE A 297 -2.13 -2.11 -25.02
CA ILE A 297 -2.00 -3.55 -24.74
C ILE A 297 -1.20 -3.73 -23.46
N GLY A 298 -1.75 -4.52 -22.54
CA GLY A 298 -1.07 -4.98 -21.33
C GLY A 298 -0.39 -6.32 -21.56
N LEU A 299 0.83 -6.48 -21.08
CA LEU A 299 1.63 -7.70 -21.18
C LEU A 299 1.87 -8.30 -19.79
N GLY A 300 2.56 -9.44 -19.74
CA GLY A 300 3.03 -10.04 -18.50
C GLY A 300 1.91 -10.31 -17.47
N SER A 301 2.09 -9.80 -16.26
CA SER A 301 1.12 -9.94 -15.16
C SER A 301 -0.18 -9.16 -15.39
N LEU A 302 -0.09 -7.98 -16.01
CA LEU A 302 -1.27 -7.19 -16.39
C LEU A 302 -2.08 -7.91 -17.48
N GLY A 303 -1.40 -8.50 -18.46
CA GLY A 303 -2.02 -9.28 -19.53
C GLY A 303 -2.88 -10.45 -19.00
N ARG A 304 -2.43 -11.07 -17.90
CA ARG A 304 -3.14 -12.16 -17.21
C ARG A 304 -4.19 -11.70 -16.20
N LYS A 305 -4.33 -10.39 -15.99
CA LYS A 305 -5.15 -9.80 -14.91
C LYS A 305 -4.75 -10.28 -13.51
N ARG A 306 -3.46 -10.54 -13.29
CA ARG A 306 -2.94 -11.06 -12.02
C ARG A 306 -1.80 -10.14 -11.57
N LEU A 307 -2.12 -9.18 -10.70
CA LEU A 307 -1.15 -8.20 -10.15
C LEU A 307 -1.00 -8.36 -8.63
N HIS A 308 0.04 -7.78 -8.05
CA HIS A 308 0.16 -7.57 -6.60
C HIS A 308 0.18 -6.07 -6.30
N SER A 309 0.18 -5.71 -5.01
CA SER A 309 0.10 -4.31 -4.52
C SER A 309 1.18 -3.35 -5.05
N LYS A 310 2.25 -3.88 -5.65
CA LYS A 310 3.44 -3.14 -6.11
C LYS A 310 3.83 -3.50 -7.55
N SER A 311 2.90 -4.03 -8.33
CA SER A 311 3.21 -4.41 -9.71
C SER A 311 3.31 -3.19 -10.60
N ASP A 312 4.33 -3.18 -11.44
CA ASP A 312 4.42 -2.29 -12.59
C ASP A 312 3.42 -2.74 -13.68
N LEU A 313 3.08 -1.82 -14.57
CA LEU A 313 2.20 -2.07 -15.71
C LEU A 313 3.01 -2.16 -16.99
N ASP A 314 3.22 -3.38 -17.48
CA ASP A 314 3.85 -3.64 -18.77
C ASP A 314 2.90 -3.26 -19.91
N LEU A 315 3.19 -2.16 -20.61
CA LEU A 315 2.34 -1.58 -21.65
C LEU A 315 3.07 -1.42 -22.98
N ILE A 316 2.37 -1.73 -24.08
CA ILE A 316 2.78 -1.34 -25.44
C ILE A 316 1.62 -0.66 -26.15
N LEU A 317 1.93 0.19 -27.13
CA LEU A 317 0.94 0.92 -27.92
C LEU A 317 1.16 0.69 -29.41
N ILE A 318 0.11 0.20 -30.06
CA ILE A 318 0.10 -0.08 -31.51
C ILE A 318 -0.92 0.85 -32.15
N TYR A 319 -0.52 1.57 -33.20
CA TYR A 319 -1.40 2.48 -33.93
C TYR A 319 -1.54 2.12 -35.40
N ASP A 320 -2.66 2.48 -36.01
CA ASP A 320 -2.89 2.33 -37.44
C ASP A 320 -3.32 3.68 -38.02
N ALA A 321 -2.38 4.30 -38.75
CA ALA A 321 -2.59 5.59 -39.39
C ALA A 321 -3.47 5.49 -40.66
N ALA A 322 -3.68 4.29 -41.22
CA ALA A 322 -4.52 4.05 -42.39
C ALA A 322 -4.34 5.09 -43.53
N GLY A 323 -3.10 5.46 -43.84
CA GLY A 323 -2.75 6.44 -44.88
C GLY A 323 -2.94 7.91 -44.50
N VAL A 324 -3.39 8.22 -43.28
CA VAL A 324 -3.46 9.60 -42.77
C VAL A 324 -2.07 10.01 -42.30
N GLU A 325 -1.47 10.98 -43.00
CA GLU A 325 -0.12 11.46 -42.69
C GLU A 325 -0.09 12.46 -41.54
N VAL A 326 -1.12 13.31 -41.41
CA VAL A 326 -1.12 14.47 -40.52
C VAL A 326 -2.45 14.61 -39.77
N SER A 327 -2.38 15.01 -38.50
CA SER A 327 -3.54 15.25 -37.64
C SER A 327 -4.27 16.57 -37.98
N SER A 328 -5.58 16.60 -37.76
CA SER A 328 -6.48 17.66 -38.23
C SER A 328 -6.77 18.79 -37.23
N GLY A 329 -6.14 18.79 -36.04
CA GLY A 329 -6.35 19.86 -35.05
C GLY A 329 -5.54 21.13 -35.33
N GLU A 330 -5.78 22.16 -34.52
CA GLU A 330 -5.13 23.47 -34.63
C GLU A 330 -3.60 23.39 -34.69
N LYS A 331 -3.01 22.47 -33.94
CA LYS A 331 -1.60 22.11 -34.07
C LYS A 331 -1.51 20.77 -34.77
N SER A 332 -1.24 20.78 -36.07
CA SER A 332 -1.03 19.56 -36.82
C SER A 332 0.27 18.86 -36.41
N LEU A 333 0.23 17.54 -36.31
CA LEU A 333 1.38 16.66 -36.12
C LEU A 333 1.35 15.57 -37.18
N ASP A 334 2.51 15.12 -37.66
CA ASP A 334 2.57 13.87 -38.39
C ASP A 334 2.08 12.70 -37.51
N SER A 335 1.46 11.69 -38.10
CA SER A 335 0.82 10.59 -37.38
C SER A 335 1.77 9.86 -36.43
N ARG A 336 3.02 9.65 -36.84
CA ARG A 336 4.04 9.02 -35.99
C ARG A 336 4.31 9.86 -34.74
N THR A 337 4.51 11.17 -34.89
CA THR A 337 4.70 12.10 -33.78
C THR A 337 3.46 12.23 -32.92
N TYR A 338 2.26 12.24 -33.53
CA TYR A 338 0.99 12.26 -32.80
C TYR A 338 0.92 11.09 -31.83
N TYR A 339 1.09 9.86 -32.31
CA TYR A 339 1.01 8.67 -31.48
C TYR A 339 2.16 8.57 -30.47
N ALA A 340 3.38 8.97 -30.83
CA ALA A 340 4.48 9.02 -29.88
C ALA A 340 4.21 9.99 -28.70
N ARG A 341 3.61 11.16 -28.98
CA ARG A 341 3.23 12.13 -27.95
C ARG A 341 2.00 11.71 -27.15
N LEU A 342 1.03 11.06 -27.79
CA LEU A 342 -0.13 10.48 -27.12
C LEU A 342 0.32 9.40 -26.12
N THR A 343 1.22 8.50 -26.51
CA THR A 343 1.77 7.48 -25.60
C THR A 343 2.47 8.10 -24.41
N LYS A 344 3.34 9.10 -24.64
CA LYS A 344 4.00 9.83 -23.53
C LYS A 344 2.98 10.51 -22.61
N SER A 345 1.89 11.04 -23.16
CA SER A 345 0.81 11.65 -22.38
C SER A 345 0.06 10.61 -21.54
N MET A 346 -0.16 9.40 -22.08
CA MET A 346 -0.74 8.27 -21.35
C MET A 346 0.16 7.80 -20.21
N VAL A 347 1.46 7.61 -20.47
CA VAL A 347 2.45 7.23 -19.44
C VAL A 347 2.50 8.28 -18.33
N ALA A 348 2.49 9.57 -18.70
CA ALA A 348 2.46 10.66 -17.73
C ALA A 348 1.16 10.69 -16.90
N ALA A 349 0.01 10.45 -17.52
CA ALA A 349 -1.27 10.38 -16.81
C ALA A 349 -1.27 9.28 -15.72
N ILE A 350 -0.60 8.16 -15.98
CA ILE A 350 -0.50 7.04 -15.02
C ILE A 350 0.53 7.36 -13.92
N GLY A 351 1.77 7.70 -14.32
CA GLY A 351 2.93 7.61 -13.42
C GLY A 351 3.58 8.93 -13.02
N ALA A 352 3.24 10.07 -13.64
CA ALA A 352 3.93 11.34 -13.35
C ALA A 352 3.69 11.81 -11.90
N PRO A 353 4.70 12.42 -11.26
CA PRO A 353 4.54 12.99 -9.93
C PRO A 353 3.58 14.18 -10.01
N MET A 354 2.53 14.14 -9.20
CA MET A 354 1.53 15.20 -9.07
C MET A 354 1.22 15.38 -7.57
N THR A 355 0.29 16.29 -7.22
CA THR A 355 -0.17 16.46 -5.83
C THR A 355 -0.59 15.13 -5.21
N GLU A 356 -1.24 14.31 -6.03
CA GLU A 356 -1.66 12.96 -5.68
C GLU A 356 -0.63 11.95 -6.21
N ILE A 357 -0.11 11.09 -5.32
CA ILE A 357 0.87 10.06 -5.68
C ILE A 357 0.27 9.09 -6.72
N SER A 358 1.07 8.73 -7.73
CA SER A 358 0.68 7.77 -8.75
C SER A 358 0.38 6.39 -8.17
N LEU A 359 -0.65 5.74 -8.71
CA LEU A 359 -1.04 4.39 -8.27
C LEU A 359 -0.13 3.30 -8.86
N PHE A 360 0.36 3.53 -10.08
CA PHE A 360 1.11 2.54 -10.84
C PHE A 360 2.34 3.18 -11.48
N GLN A 361 3.38 2.37 -11.64
CA GLN A 361 4.49 2.65 -12.54
C GLN A 361 4.25 1.94 -13.88
N VAL A 362 4.78 2.52 -14.96
CA VAL A 362 4.62 1.97 -16.31
C VAL A 362 5.96 1.48 -16.83
N ASP A 363 5.98 0.25 -17.33
CA ASP A 363 7.11 -0.31 -18.06
C ASP A 363 6.73 -0.49 -19.54
N MET A 364 7.53 0.07 -20.44
CA MET A 364 7.33 -0.06 -21.89
C MET A 364 8.45 -0.86 -22.57
N ARG A 365 9.32 -1.55 -21.82
CA ARG A 365 10.51 -2.24 -22.34
C ARG A 365 10.20 -3.44 -23.24
N LEU A 366 8.99 -4.00 -23.15
CA LEU A 366 8.54 -5.13 -23.97
C LEU A 366 8.03 -4.73 -25.37
N ARG A 367 8.11 -3.44 -25.75
CA ARG A 367 7.78 -3.00 -27.10
C ARG A 367 8.82 -3.47 -28.13
N PRO A 368 8.49 -3.54 -29.43
CA PRO A 368 9.46 -3.88 -30.48
C PRO A 368 10.76 -3.10 -30.38
N SER A 369 11.90 -3.80 -30.47
CA SER A 369 13.26 -3.25 -30.29
C SER A 369 13.53 -2.64 -28.89
N GLY A 370 12.69 -2.95 -27.90
CA GLY A 370 12.83 -2.54 -26.51
C GLY A 370 13.05 -1.04 -26.32
N ASN A 371 14.05 -0.65 -25.53
CA ASN A 371 14.36 0.75 -25.25
C ASN A 371 14.82 1.57 -26.46
N GLN A 372 15.35 0.89 -27.49
CA GLN A 372 15.80 1.53 -28.73
C GLN A 372 14.67 1.73 -29.73
N GLY A 373 13.54 1.03 -29.53
CA GLY A 373 12.36 1.14 -30.38
C GLY A 373 11.50 2.37 -30.08
N PRO A 374 10.66 2.77 -31.06
CA PRO A 374 9.73 3.87 -30.87
C PRO A 374 8.75 3.56 -29.74
N VAL A 375 8.35 4.59 -28.99
CA VAL A 375 7.40 4.45 -27.87
C VAL A 375 5.98 4.03 -28.32
N ALA A 376 5.68 4.25 -29.61
CA ALA A 376 4.47 3.81 -30.30
C ALA A 376 4.86 3.17 -31.62
N THR A 377 4.33 1.99 -31.93
CA THR A 377 4.68 1.24 -33.14
C THR A 377 3.49 1.22 -34.09
N SER A 378 3.73 1.44 -35.39
CA SER A 378 2.65 1.31 -36.38
C SER A 378 2.24 -0.16 -36.52
N TRP A 379 1.01 -0.40 -36.92
CA TRP A 379 0.46 -1.74 -37.09
C TRP A 379 1.28 -2.56 -38.10
N GLU A 380 1.69 -1.94 -39.20
CA GLU A 380 2.53 -2.56 -40.22
C GLU A 380 3.93 -2.92 -39.69
N ALA A 381 4.59 -1.98 -38.99
CA ALA A 381 5.90 -2.22 -38.42
C ALA A 381 5.86 -3.30 -37.32
N PHE A 382 4.78 -3.34 -36.52
CA PHE A 382 4.59 -4.37 -35.52
C PHE A 382 4.49 -5.76 -36.16
N LYS A 383 3.67 -5.91 -37.20
CA LYS A 383 3.56 -7.18 -37.94
C LYS A 383 4.91 -7.63 -38.52
N HIS A 384 5.59 -6.71 -39.22
CA HIS A 384 6.89 -7.01 -39.81
C HIS A 384 7.92 -7.46 -38.77
N TYR A 385 8.05 -6.70 -37.68
CA TYR A 385 8.97 -7.03 -36.60
C TYR A 385 8.67 -8.41 -35.98
N GLN A 386 7.40 -8.69 -35.68
CA GLN A 386 7.02 -9.95 -35.04
C GLN A 386 7.27 -11.18 -35.92
N ILE A 387 7.17 -11.04 -37.25
CA ILE A 387 7.42 -12.12 -38.20
C ILE A 387 8.90 -12.31 -38.48
N SER A 388 9.64 -11.21 -38.67
CA SER A 388 10.99 -11.23 -39.26
C SER A 388 12.13 -11.08 -38.25
N GLU A 389 11.89 -10.46 -37.10
CA GLU A 389 12.96 -10.00 -36.19
C GLU A 389 12.81 -10.46 -34.73
N ALA A 390 11.57 -10.68 -34.28
CA ALA A 390 11.28 -10.97 -32.89
C ALA A 390 11.91 -12.29 -32.44
N TRP A 391 12.30 -12.40 -31.17
CA TRP A 391 12.85 -13.63 -30.60
C TRP A 391 11.73 -14.55 -30.08
N VAL A 392 12.03 -15.83 -29.82
CA VAL A 392 11.04 -16.78 -29.24
C VAL A 392 10.41 -16.25 -27.94
N TRP A 393 11.20 -15.61 -27.09
CA TRP A 393 10.71 -15.07 -25.83
C TRP A 393 9.73 -13.90 -26.00
N GLU A 394 9.83 -13.12 -27.07
CA GLU A 394 8.88 -12.04 -27.36
C GLU A 394 7.51 -12.60 -27.72
N HIS A 395 7.47 -13.72 -28.47
CA HIS A 395 6.23 -14.42 -28.74
C HIS A 395 5.63 -15.04 -27.46
N LEU A 396 6.45 -15.62 -26.59
CA LEU A 396 6.00 -16.10 -25.26
C LEU A 396 5.37 -14.96 -24.44
N ALA A 397 5.96 -13.76 -24.46
CA ALA A 397 5.41 -12.60 -23.76
C ALA A 397 4.06 -12.15 -24.34
N LEU A 398 3.84 -12.30 -25.65
CA LEU A 398 2.59 -11.96 -26.34
C LEU A 398 1.46 -12.96 -26.13
N VAL A 399 1.74 -14.20 -25.72
CA VAL A 399 0.71 -15.24 -25.45
C VAL A 399 -0.38 -14.73 -24.50
N ASN A 400 0.02 -13.94 -23.50
CA ASN A 400 -0.90 -13.40 -22.50
C ASN A 400 -1.24 -11.92 -22.76
N ALA A 401 -1.00 -11.40 -23.96
CA ALA A 401 -1.30 -10.01 -24.28
C ALA A 401 -2.79 -9.72 -24.10
N LYS A 402 -3.11 -8.67 -23.34
CA LYS A 402 -4.47 -8.20 -23.15
C LYS A 402 -4.66 -6.86 -23.82
N ILE A 403 -5.55 -6.80 -24.80
CA ILE A 403 -5.98 -5.51 -25.34
C ILE A 403 -6.88 -4.83 -24.29
N ILE A 404 -6.47 -3.64 -23.87
CA ILE A 404 -7.09 -2.89 -22.77
C ILE A 404 -8.10 -1.90 -23.33
N ALA A 405 -7.68 -1.10 -24.31
CA ALA A 405 -8.50 -0.04 -24.88
C ALA A 405 -8.11 0.25 -26.33
N GLY A 406 -9.02 0.86 -27.08
CA GLY A 406 -8.81 1.28 -28.47
C GLY A 406 -10.05 1.05 -29.37
N PRO A 407 -9.96 1.36 -30.66
CA PRO A 407 -11.02 1.10 -31.64
C PRO A 407 -11.26 -0.39 -31.86
N ILE A 408 -12.51 -0.87 -31.77
CA ILE A 408 -12.85 -2.31 -31.80
C ILE A 408 -12.28 -3.06 -33.02
N GLY A 409 -12.26 -2.42 -34.19
CA GLY A 409 -11.70 -3.03 -35.40
C GLY A 409 -10.21 -3.31 -35.26
N LEU A 410 -9.42 -2.35 -34.77
CA LEU A 410 -7.98 -2.54 -34.58
C LEU A 410 -7.70 -3.50 -33.41
N GLN A 411 -8.56 -3.54 -32.38
CA GLN A 411 -8.45 -4.54 -31.32
C GLN A 411 -8.55 -5.96 -31.89
N ASN A 412 -9.55 -6.22 -32.73
CA ASN A 412 -9.75 -7.54 -33.32
C ASN A 412 -8.55 -7.96 -34.19
N ASP A 413 -8.08 -7.07 -35.08
CA ASP A 413 -6.93 -7.36 -35.96
C ASP A 413 -5.67 -7.71 -35.16
N VAL A 414 -5.37 -6.93 -34.12
CA VAL A 414 -4.20 -7.16 -33.26
C VAL A 414 -4.34 -8.45 -32.48
N SER A 415 -5.53 -8.74 -31.94
CA SER A 415 -5.78 -9.98 -31.21
C SER A 415 -5.63 -11.20 -32.11
N GLU A 416 -6.17 -11.15 -33.32
CA GLU A 416 -6.09 -12.25 -34.29
C GLU A 416 -4.64 -12.50 -34.73
N PHE A 417 -3.87 -11.42 -34.96
CA PHE A 417 -2.47 -11.56 -35.29
C PHE A 417 -1.64 -12.16 -34.15
N CYS A 418 -1.82 -11.69 -32.91
CA CYS A 418 -1.13 -12.28 -31.75
C CYS A 418 -1.45 -13.78 -31.61
N GLU A 419 -2.69 -14.19 -31.89
CA GLU A 419 -3.05 -15.61 -31.93
C GLU A 419 -2.34 -16.36 -33.07
N SER A 420 -2.23 -15.77 -34.26
CA SER A 420 -1.51 -16.38 -35.39
C SER A 420 -0.01 -16.61 -35.13
N LEU A 421 0.61 -15.81 -34.25
CA LEU A 421 2.02 -15.96 -33.89
C LEU A 421 2.31 -17.28 -33.15
N LYS A 422 1.31 -17.90 -32.51
CA LYS A 422 1.47 -19.19 -31.82
C LYS A 422 1.84 -20.31 -32.79
N THR A 423 1.40 -20.23 -34.05
CA THR A 423 1.70 -21.22 -35.09
C THR A 423 2.86 -20.84 -36.00
N LEU A 424 3.51 -19.69 -35.76
CA LEU A 424 4.52 -19.15 -36.67
C LEU A 424 5.78 -20.02 -36.72
N ARG A 425 6.13 -20.68 -35.61
CA ARG A 425 7.38 -21.43 -35.47
C ARG A 425 7.11 -22.90 -35.17
N PRO A 426 7.94 -23.82 -35.68
CA PRO A 426 7.88 -25.23 -35.28
C PRO A 426 8.17 -25.39 -33.79
N ASP A 427 7.50 -26.37 -33.18
CA ASP A 427 7.60 -26.71 -31.75
C ASP A 427 9.04 -26.85 -31.26
N GLU A 428 9.90 -27.54 -32.01
CA GLU A 428 11.32 -27.75 -31.66
C GLU A 428 12.09 -26.43 -31.51
N LYS A 429 11.76 -25.43 -32.35
CA LYS A 429 12.39 -24.10 -32.28
C LYS A 429 11.91 -23.33 -31.07
N VAL A 430 10.63 -23.45 -30.70
CA VAL A 430 10.07 -22.83 -29.49
C VAL A 430 10.72 -23.42 -28.24
N MET A 431 10.78 -24.76 -28.14
CA MET A 431 11.40 -25.44 -27.00
C MET A 431 12.89 -25.13 -26.87
N SER A 432 13.63 -25.13 -27.99
CA SER A 432 15.06 -24.80 -28.02
C SER A 432 15.31 -23.33 -27.66
N GLY A 433 14.51 -22.41 -28.22
CA GLY A 433 14.61 -20.98 -27.91
C GLY A 433 14.33 -20.68 -26.43
N LEU A 434 13.31 -21.34 -25.85
CA LEU A 434 13.06 -21.25 -24.41
C LEU A 434 14.25 -21.77 -23.60
N SER A 435 14.82 -22.93 -23.95
CA SER A 435 15.98 -23.49 -23.26
C SER A 435 17.19 -22.54 -23.26
N ILE A 436 17.51 -21.93 -24.40
CA ILE A 436 18.64 -20.98 -24.51
C ILE A 436 18.35 -19.70 -23.72
N MET A 437 17.16 -19.12 -23.86
CA MET A 437 16.77 -17.93 -23.11
C MET A 437 16.80 -18.20 -21.59
N ARG A 438 16.26 -19.33 -21.15
CA ARG A 438 16.27 -19.76 -19.74
C ARG A 438 17.70 -19.82 -19.18
N LYS A 439 18.64 -20.41 -19.94
CA LYS A 439 20.07 -20.44 -19.58
C LYS A 439 20.65 -19.03 -19.45
N ARG A 440 20.37 -18.12 -20.39
CA ARG A 440 20.86 -16.73 -20.35
C ARG A 440 20.30 -15.95 -19.16
N LEU A 441 19.00 -16.04 -18.91
CA LEU A 441 18.34 -15.33 -17.80
C LEU A 441 18.98 -15.70 -16.47
N TYR A 442 19.23 -16.98 -16.22
CA TYR A 442 19.73 -17.45 -14.93
C TYR A 442 21.25 -17.47 -14.81
N ALA A 443 22.00 -17.39 -15.92
CA ALA A 443 23.47 -17.24 -15.87
C ALA A 443 23.91 -15.87 -15.32
N SER A 444 23.04 -14.86 -15.40
CA SER A 444 23.33 -13.49 -14.96
C SER A 444 22.96 -13.21 -13.49
N GLN A 445 22.38 -14.18 -12.78
CA GLN A 445 22.01 -13.99 -11.37
C GLN A 445 23.22 -14.01 -10.46
N SER A 446 23.38 -12.95 -9.66
CA SER A 446 24.42 -12.88 -8.64
C SER A 446 24.10 -13.86 -7.50
N MET A 447 25.14 -14.49 -6.93
CA MET A 447 25.03 -15.39 -5.77
C MET A 447 24.44 -14.72 -4.50
N ASN A 448 24.23 -13.40 -4.52
CA ASN A 448 23.63 -12.64 -3.42
C ASN A 448 22.09 -12.53 -3.51
N GLU A 449 21.45 -12.97 -4.60
CA GLU A 449 19.99 -13.07 -4.72
C GLU A 449 19.45 -14.40 -4.17
N ASN A 450 19.87 -14.77 -2.95
CA ASN A 450 19.61 -16.09 -2.37
C ASN A 450 18.12 -16.45 -2.22
N TRP A 451 17.18 -15.54 -2.53
CA TRP A 451 15.74 -15.81 -2.45
C TRP A 451 14.82 -14.91 -3.27
N SER A 452 15.11 -14.72 -4.55
CA SER A 452 14.04 -14.26 -5.44
C SER A 452 12.96 -15.35 -5.57
N LEU A 453 11.70 -15.08 -5.21
CA LEU A 453 10.57 -16.00 -5.48
C LEU A 453 10.16 -16.00 -6.95
N LYS A 454 10.46 -14.89 -7.66
CA LYS A 454 10.07 -14.70 -9.05
C LYS A 454 11.10 -15.26 -10.02
N LEU A 455 12.36 -14.92 -9.81
CA LEU A 455 13.45 -15.16 -10.76
C LEU A 455 14.30 -16.35 -10.31
N GLY A 456 14.62 -17.23 -11.26
CA GLY A 456 15.51 -18.39 -11.09
C GLY A 456 14.84 -19.70 -11.48
N GLN A 457 15.63 -20.78 -11.50
CA GLN A 457 15.17 -22.10 -11.93
C GLN A 457 14.07 -22.64 -11.00
N GLY A 458 13.00 -23.20 -11.58
CA GLY A 458 11.87 -23.81 -10.86
C GLY A 458 10.99 -22.82 -10.08
N LYS A 459 11.19 -21.51 -10.26
CA LYS A 459 10.43 -20.44 -9.60
C LYS A 459 9.32 -19.89 -10.51
N LEU A 460 8.59 -18.87 -10.06
CA LEU A 460 7.40 -18.35 -10.76
C LEU A 460 7.64 -18.09 -12.24
N GLN A 461 8.66 -17.30 -12.60
CA GLN A 461 8.91 -16.96 -14.00
C GLN A 461 9.24 -18.21 -14.84
N ASP A 462 9.94 -19.19 -14.26
CA ASP A 462 10.30 -20.42 -14.96
C ASP A 462 9.05 -21.24 -15.32
N ILE A 463 8.12 -21.37 -14.36
CA ILE A 463 6.84 -22.06 -14.57
C ILE A 463 5.95 -21.28 -15.54
N GLU A 464 5.94 -19.95 -15.46
CA GLU A 464 5.20 -19.08 -16.39
C GLU A 464 5.67 -19.26 -17.84
N LEU A 465 6.98 -19.28 -18.06
CA LEU A 465 7.58 -19.46 -19.38
C LEU A 465 7.24 -20.84 -19.97
N VAL A 466 7.30 -21.89 -19.15
CA VAL A 466 6.92 -23.25 -19.56
C VAL A 466 5.42 -23.34 -19.87
N SER A 467 4.57 -22.68 -19.09
CA SER A 467 3.15 -22.56 -19.40
C SER A 467 2.90 -21.80 -20.71
N GLN A 468 3.64 -20.72 -20.98
CA GLN A 468 3.52 -19.97 -22.24
C GLN A 468 3.93 -20.85 -23.42
N MET A 469 4.99 -21.65 -23.27
CA MET A 469 5.37 -22.67 -24.25
C MET A 469 4.22 -23.64 -24.50
N GLY A 470 3.62 -24.22 -23.46
CA GLY A 470 2.46 -25.12 -23.63
C GLY A 470 1.27 -24.49 -24.36
N SER A 471 1.05 -23.19 -24.16
CA SER A 471 0.00 -22.43 -24.85
C SER A 471 0.30 -22.25 -26.35
N ILE A 472 1.58 -22.09 -26.70
CA ILE A 472 2.02 -22.03 -28.10
C ILE A 472 1.92 -23.41 -28.75
N LEU A 473 2.50 -24.45 -28.13
CA LEU A 473 2.57 -25.81 -28.68
C LEU A 473 1.19 -26.44 -28.90
N SER A 474 0.23 -26.17 -28.02
CA SER A 474 -1.13 -26.73 -28.17
C SER A 474 -1.97 -26.01 -29.22
N ASN A 475 -1.57 -24.80 -29.62
CA ASN A 475 -2.37 -23.88 -30.44
C ASN A 475 -3.79 -23.65 -29.87
N GLU A 476 -4.01 -23.90 -28.58
CA GLU A 476 -5.28 -23.61 -27.94
C GLU A 476 -5.34 -22.12 -27.58
N LYS A 477 -6.55 -21.54 -27.64
CA LYS A 477 -6.83 -20.21 -27.04
C LYS A 477 -6.93 -20.33 -25.53
N VAL A 478 -5.85 -20.81 -24.90
CA VAL A 478 -5.70 -20.89 -23.46
C VAL A 478 -5.08 -19.61 -22.92
N SER A 479 -5.58 -19.15 -21.77
CA SER A 479 -5.02 -18.03 -21.03
C SER A 479 -4.76 -18.45 -19.59
N GLY A 480 -3.66 -17.96 -19.02
CA GLY A 480 -3.26 -18.25 -17.65
C GLY A 480 -2.36 -19.48 -17.52
N VAL A 481 -1.69 -19.57 -16.36
CA VAL A 481 -0.61 -20.53 -16.13
C VAL A 481 -1.13 -21.97 -16.06
N HIS A 482 -2.24 -22.18 -15.36
CA HIS A 482 -2.84 -23.52 -15.24
C HIS A 482 -3.25 -24.09 -16.60
N SER A 483 -3.82 -23.26 -17.47
CA SER A 483 -4.27 -23.68 -18.80
C SER A 483 -3.11 -24.09 -19.69
N GLY A 484 -2.00 -23.35 -19.66
CA GLY A 484 -0.80 -23.69 -20.43
C GLY A 484 -0.07 -24.92 -19.91
N LEU A 485 -0.03 -25.15 -18.59
CA LEU A 485 0.49 -26.40 -18.02
C LEU A 485 -0.42 -27.59 -18.37
N ASN A 486 -1.75 -27.43 -18.32
CA ASN A 486 -2.69 -28.46 -18.77
C ASN A 486 -2.51 -28.81 -20.26
N ALA A 487 -2.18 -27.82 -21.09
CA ALA A 487 -1.86 -28.05 -22.49
C ALA A 487 -0.63 -28.96 -22.67
N LEU A 488 0.43 -28.77 -21.87
CA LEU A 488 1.60 -29.68 -21.89
C LEU A 488 1.23 -31.11 -21.49
N PHE A 489 0.34 -31.27 -20.50
CA PHE A 489 -0.16 -32.58 -20.10
C PHE A 489 -0.97 -33.26 -21.21
N LYS A 490 -1.88 -32.53 -21.87
CA LYS A 490 -2.63 -33.05 -23.04
C LYS A 490 -1.70 -33.49 -24.18
N LEU A 491 -0.61 -32.74 -24.39
CA LEU A 491 0.44 -33.05 -25.36
C LEU A 491 1.38 -34.19 -24.92
N LYS A 492 1.20 -34.74 -23.71
CA LYS A 492 2.05 -35.78 -23.10
C LYS A 492 3.51 -35.37 -22.93
N ILE A 493 3.78 -34.07 -22.82
CA ILE A 493 5.12 -33.53 -22.53
C ILE A 493 5.45 -33.70 -21.04
N ILE A 494 4.44 -33.57 -20.18
CA ILE A 494 4.54 -33.81 -18.74
C ILE A 494 3.52 -34.87 -18.32
N CYS A 495 3.80 -35.60 -17.24
CA CYS A 495 2.83 -36.54 -16.66
C CYS A 495 1.84 -35.83 -15.71
N ALA A 496 0.82 -36.55 -15.24
CA ALA A 496 -0.19 -36.00 -14.32
C ALA A 496 0.41 -35.56 -12.97
N GLU A 497 1.44 -36.27 -12.50
CA GLU A 497 2.14 -35.94 -11.25
C GLU A 497 2.91 -34.62 -11.38
N ASP A 498 3.63 -34.44 -12.50
CA ASP A 498 4.37 -33.23 -12.82
C ASP A 498 3.43 -32.02 -12.95
N LEU A 499 2.30 -32.18 -13.66
CA LEU A 499 1.29 -31.13 -13.80
C LEU A 499 0.79 -30.65 -12.44
N LYS A 500 0.38 -31.60 -11.57
CA LYS A 500 -0.10 -31.29 -10.23
C LYS A 500 0.98 -30.59 -9.41
N TYR A 501 2.23 -31.04 -9.53
CA TYR A 501 3.35 -30.45 -8.79
C TYR A 501 3.64 -29.01 -9.23
N LEU A 502 3.73 -28.75 -10.54
CA LEU A 502 3.98 -27.42 -11.08
C LEU A 502 2.85 -26.43 -10.76
N ILE A 503 1.58 -26.86 -10.83
CA ILE A 503 0.43 -26.03 -10.43
C ILE A 503 0.53 -25.67 -8.94
N ASN A 504 0.72 -26.66 -8.07
CA ASN A 504 0.82 -26.42 -6.63
C ASN A 504 2.01 -25.51 -6.28
N THR A 505 3.15 -25.68 -6.93
CA THR A 505 4.31 -24.79 -6.74
C THR A 505 4.01 -23.38 -7.23
N TYR A 506 3.41 -23.22 -8.41
CA TYR A 506 3.06 -21.91 -8.93
C TYR A 506 2.09 -21.16 -8.00
N ASP A 507 1.04 -21.83 -7.54
CA ASP A 507 0.03 -21.23 -6.66
C ASP A 507 0.64 -20.85 -5.32
N MET A 508 1.40 -21.75 -4.70
CA MET A 508 2.13 -21.47 -3.45
C MET A 508 3.07 -20.27 -3.58
N LEU A 509 3.89 -20.23 -4.64
CA LEU A 509 4.82 -19.11 -4.84
C LEU A 509 4.09 -17.81 -5.14
N THR A 510 2.93 -17.86 -5.81
CA THR A 510 2.11 -16.69 -6.12
C THR A 510 1.51 -16.12 -4.85
N ASP A 511 0.93 -16.96 -4.01
CA ASP A 511 0.37 -16.58 -2.71
C ASP A 511 1.43 -15.94 -1.81
N VAL A 512 2.59 -16.59 -1.70
CA VAL A 512 3.73 -16.05 -0.94
C VAL A 512 4.19 -14.71 -1.52
N GLN A 513 4.27 -14.56 -2.85
CA GLN A 513 4.68 -13.30 -3.46
C GLN A 513 3.70 -12.17 -3.14
N ILE A 514 2.40 -12.43 -3.24
CA ILE A 514 1.34 -11.44 -2.96
C ILE A 514 1.41 -11.02 -1.49
N LEU A 515 1.49 -11.98 -0.57
CA LEU A 515 1.62 -11.72 0.87
C LEU A 515 2.92 -10.98 1.19
N SER A 516 4.06 -11.42 0.63
CA SER A 516 5.35 -10.75 0.80
C SER A 516 5.30 -9.28 0.40
N LYS A 517 4.72 -8.97 -0.77
CA LYS A 517 4.60 -7.59 -1.27
C LYS A 517 3.61 -6.75 -0.49
N LEU A 518 2.66 -7.38 0.22
CA LEU A 518 1.76 -6.72 1.15
C LEU A 518 2.45 -6.43 2.49
N LEU A 519 3.21 -7.37 3.03
CA LEU A 519 3.75 -7.30 4.40
C LEU A 519 5.02 -6.44 4.48
N SER A 520 5.88 -6.49 3.46
CA SER A 520 7.21 -5.87 3.51
C SER A 520 7.53 -5.04 2.27
N ASN A 521 8.37 -4.01 2.46
CA ASN A 521 9.01 -3.23 1.39
C ASN A 521 10.30 -3.87 0.87
N GLU A 522 10.91 -4.73 1.67
CA GLU A 522 12.15 -5.44 1.36
C GLU A 522 11.87 -6.92 1.04
N ASN A 523 12.93 -7.70 0.81
CA ASN A 523 12.77 -9.14 0.69
C ASN A 523 12.31 -9.71 2.04
N ILE A 524 11.40 -10.69 2.02
CA ILE A 524 10.74 -11.20 3.23
C ILE A 524 11.71 -11.81 4.25
N LEU A 525 12.94 -12.09 3.81
CA LEU A 525 14.03 -12.66 4.60
C LEU A 525 14.88 -11.64 5.33
N ASP A 526 15.01 -10.48 4.70
CA ASP A 526 15.83 -9.40 5.21
C ASP A 526 14.94 -8.52 6.12
N SER A 527 13.62 -8.58 5.91
CA SER A 527 12.65 -7.97 6.80
C SER A 527 12.33 -8.88 7.97
N GLU A 528 12.44 -8.36 9.18
CA GLU A 528 11.69 -8.90 10.31
C GLU A 528 10.20 -8.82 9.94
N LEU A 529 9.49 -9.93 9.81
CA LEU A 529 8.03 -9.90 9.64
C LEU A 529 7.37 -9.66 11.01
N GLY A 530 6.35 -8.80 11.08
CA GLY A 530 5.55 -8.66 12.31
C GLY A 530 4.93 -10.00 12.69
N ALA A 531 4.73 -10.27 13.99
CA ALA A 531 4.19 -11.55 14.46
C ALA A 531 2.86 -11.94 13.76
N ASN A 532 2.02 -10.95 13.46
CA ASN A 532 0.78 -11.15 12.69
C ASN A 532 1.04 -11.42 11.20
N GLY A 533 2.05 -10.78 10.60
CA GLY A 533 2.48 -11.02 9.22
C GLY A 533 3.10 -12.40 9.03
N GLU A 534 3.94 -12.85 9.98
CA GLU A 534 4.46 -14.21 10.02
C GLU A 534 3.32 -15.22 10.15
N LYS A 535 2.41 -15.01 11.10
CA LYS A 535 1.25 -15.88 11.28
C LYS A 535 0.40 -15.99 10.00
N LEU A 536 0.14 -14.86 9.33
CA LEU A 536 -0.62 -14.84 8.08
C LEU A 536 0.09 -15.67 6.99
N LEU A 537 1.40 -15.48 6.83
CA LEU A 537 2.20 -16.25 5.89
C LEU A 537 2.12 -17.75 6.19
N LEU A 538 2.43 -18.14 7.43
CA LEU A 538 2.46 -19.55 7.87
C LEU A 538 1.10 -20.25 7.76
N GLN A 539 0.00 -19.53 8.03
CA GLN A 539 -1.36 -20.03 7.85
C GLN A 539 -1.69 -20.32 6.38
N HIS A 540 -1.28 -19.45 5.46
CA HIS A 540 -1.52 -19.64 4.03
C HIS A 540 -0.63 -20.72 3.42
N THR A 541 0.57 -20.92 3.96
CA THR A 541 1.54 -21.89 3.43
C THR A 541 1.45 -23.26 4.10
N ASP A 542 0.58 -23.43 5.09
CA ASP A 542 0.42 -24.65 5.90
C ASP A 542 1.76 -25.14 6.46
N THR A 543 2.45 -24.25 7.17
CA THR A 543 3.79 -24.48 7.74
C THR A 543 3.85 -23.96 9.17
N GLN A 544 4.56 -24.64 10.06
CA GLN A 544 4.55 -24.32 11.49
C GLN A 544 5.55 -23.24 11.91
N SER A 545 6.56 -22.98 11.09
CA SER A 545 7.62 -22.00 11.38
C SER A 545 8.27 -21.49 10.09
N LEU A 546 8.91 -20.32 10.14
CA LEU A 546 9.63 -19.76 9.00
C LEU A 546 10.73 -20.69 8.44
N PRO A 547 11.56 -21.37 9.27
CA PRO A 547 12.54 -22.34 8.75
C PRO A 547 11.91 -23.48 7.94
N LEU A 548 10.79 -24.04 8.40
CA LEU A 548 10.08 -25.11 7.68
C LEU A 548 9.41 -24.59 6.40
N PHE A 549 8.85 -23.38 6.45
CA PHE A 549 8.34 -22.69 5.26
C PHE A 549 9.42 -22.56 4.19
N PHE A 550 10.60 -22.12 4.59
CA PHE A 550 11.72 -21.93 3.72
C PHE A 550 12.27 -23.22 3.10
N GLU A 551 12.35 -24.28 3.90
CA GLU A 551 12.69 -25.62 3.42
C GLU A 551 11.69 -26.13 2.38
N LYS A 552 10.38 -25.98 2.66
CA LYS A 552 9.29 -26.35 1.75
C LYS A 552 9.40 -25.62 0.41
N ILE A 553 9.62 -24.30 0.41
CA ILE A 553 9.79 -23.52 -0.84
C ILE A 553 11.03 -23.99 -1.62
N ARG A 554 12.13 -24.31 -0.94
CA ARG A 554 13.35 -24.82 -1.58
C ARG A 554 13.13 -26.20 -2.22
N GLU A 555 12.43 -27.09 -1.54
CA GLU A 555 12.07 -28.42 -2.08
C GLU A 555 11.19 -28.27 -3.33
N MET A 556 10.13 -27.47 -3.22
CA MET A 556 9.19 -27.24 -4.32
C MET A 556 9.84 -26.63 -5.56
N THR A 557 10.71 -25.64 -5.37
CA THR A 557 11.42 -24.99 -6.48
C THR A 557 12.49 -25.90 -7.09
N THR A 558 13.23 -26.67 -6.28
CA THR A 558 14.21 -27.66 -6.78
C THR A 558 13.53 -28.70 -7.66
N LYS A 559 12.46 -29.33 -7.17
CA LYS A 559 11.75 -30.35 -7.95
C LYS A 559 11.05 -29.76 -9.19
N SER A 560 10.53 -28.54 -9.11
CA SER A 560 10.02 -27.85 -10.31
C SER A 560 11.11 -27.59 -11.35
N ALA A 561 12.32 -27.24 -10.90
CA ALA A 561 13.47 -27.06 -11.79
C ALA A 561 13.88 -28.37 -12.48
N GLU A 562 13.83 -29.51 -11.78
CA GLU A 562 14.07 -30.84 -12.33
C GLU A 562 13.03 -31.19 -13.42
N ILE A 563 11.74 -31.05 -13.11
CA ILE A 563 10.64 -31.31 -14.06
C ILE A 563 10.84 -30.47 -15.34
N ILE A 564 11.09 -29.17 -15.19
CA ILE A 564 11.28 -28.26 -16.32
C ILE A 564 12.52 -28.62 -17.14
N SER A 565 13.61 -29.03 -16.48
CA SER A 565 14.84 -29.38 -17.17
C SER A 565 14.73 -30.71 -17.92
N ASN A 566 13.87 -31.63 -17.47
CA ASN A 566 13.62 -32.91 -18.14
C ASN A 566 12.82 -32.77 -19.44
N ILE A 567 11.97 -31.74 -19.55
CA ILE A 567 11.15 -31.52 -20.76
C ILE A 567 11.80 -30.62 -21.80
N LEU A 568 12.78 -29.81 -21.42
CA LEU A 568 13.46 -28.89 -22.34
C LEU A 568 14.69 -29.56 -22.97
N PRO A 569 14.96 -29.34 -24.27
CA PRO A 569 16.17 -29.86 -24.89
C PRO A 569 17.41 -29.20 -24.31
N ASN A 570 18.54 -29.91 -24.33
CA ASN A 570 19.83 -29.32 -23.98
C ASN A 570 20.13 -28.12 -24.90
N PRO A 571 20.49 -26.94 -24.34
CA PRO A 571 20.70 -25.75 -25.15
C PRO A 571 21.94 -25.94 -26.04
N LYS A 572 21.73 -26.12 -27.34
CA LYS A 572 22.80 -26.13 -28.34
C LYS A 572 23.14 -24.69 -28.72
N GLU A 573 24.42 -24.32 -28.72
CA GLU A 573 24.88 -22.93 -28.92
C GLU A 573 24.62 -22.34 -30.32
N VAL A 574 24.14 -23.13 -31.29
CA VAL A 574 24.17 -22.78 -32.73
C VAL A 574 22.79 -22.46 -33.33
N TYR A 575 21.70 -22.49 -32.56
CA TYR A 575 20.38 -22.16 -33.11
C TYR A 575 20.16 -20.64 -33.13
N ASP A 576 19.85 -20.08 -34.31
CA ASP A 576 19.30 -18.73 -34.42
C ASP A 576 17.91 -18.71 -33.79
N GLU A 577 17.76 -17.94 -32.72
CA GLU A 577 16.53 -17.76 -31.95
C GLU A 577 15.53 -16.79 -32.62
N ARG A 578 15.96 -16.09 -33.70
CA ARG A 578 15.11 -15.23 -34.52
C ARG A 578 14.35 -16.04 -35.56
#